data_AF-D4K2B8-F1
#
_entry.id   AF-D4K2B8-F1
#
_cell.length_a   1.000
_cell.length_b   1.000
_cell.length_c   1.000
_cell.angle_alpha   90.00
_cell.angle_beta   90.00
_cell.angle_gamma   90.00
#
_symmetry.space_group_name_H-M   'P 1'
#
loop_
_entity.id
_entity.type
_entity.pdbx_description
1 polymer ?
#
loop_
_entity_poly.entity_id
_entity_poly.type
_entity_poly.pdbx_seq_one_letter_code
_entity_poly.pdbx_strand_id
1 'polypeptide(L)' 'MGDAIRYPNMGTVKKAAEIYGLSPVYIRRLCKEGKIRYVNAGHMWLVNLDSLARYFEQGDPGPAELGSTIHGIRRAVR' A
#
# COMPACT_ATOMS: atom_id res chain seq x y z
N MET A 1 24.52 21.87 -1.23
CA MET A 1 24.16 20.89 -0.19
C MET A 1 23.38 19.79 -0.88
N GLY A 2 23.95 18.59 -1.00
CA GLY A 2 23.34 17.52 -1.79
C GLY A 2 21.98 17.11 -1.23
N ASP A 3 20.97 17.09 -2.09
CA ASP A 3 19.67 16.49 -1.81
C ASP A 3 19.87 15.01 -1.47
N ALA A 4 19.93 14.70 -0.18
CA ALA A 4 20.02 13.33 0.29
C ALA A 4 18.70 12.62 -0.06
N ILE A 5 18.73 11.81 -1.13
CA ILE A 5 17.59 10.99 -1.54
C ILE A 5 17.24 10.05 -0.39
N ARG A 6 16.11 10.29 0.27
CA ARG A 6 15.60 9.40 1.31
C ARG A 6 14.90 8.23 0.65
N TYR A 7 15.53 7.06 0.71
CA TYR A 7 14.92 5.83 0.22
C TYR A 7 13.72 5.43 1.09
N PRO A 8 12.60 5.01 0.49
CA PRO A 8 11.44 4.51 1.22
C PRO A 8 11.76 3.19 1.93
N ASN A 9 11.23 2.98 3.13
CA ASN A 9 11.40 1.72 3.85
C ASN A 9 10.40 0.68 3.32
N MET A 10 10.90 -0.20 2.46
CA MET A 10 10.10 -1.23 1.81
C MET A 10 10.25 -2.57 2.54
N GLY A 11 9.13 -3.18 2.92
CA GLY A 11 9.06 -4.49 3.55
C GLY A 11 8.24 -5.47 2.72
N THR A 12 8.48 -6.76 2.88
CA THR A 12 7.57 -7.77 2.31
C THR A 12 6.25 -7.75 3.06
N VAL A 13 5.17 -8.19 2.41
CA VAL A 13 3.86 -8.36 3.08
C VAL A 13 3.98 -9.23 4.34
N LYS A 14 4.81 -10.29 4.29
CA LYS A 14 5.03 -11.18 5.44
C LYS A 14 5.69 -10.44 6.60
N LYS A 15 6.76 -9.67 6.32
CA LYS A 15 7.45 -8.87 7.35
C LYS A 15 6.51 -7.84 7.97
N ALA A 16 5.70 -7.17 7.16
CA ALA A 16 4.70 -6.22 7.66
C ALA A 16 3.64 -6.91 8.53
N ALA A 17 3.17 -8.10 8.14
CA ALA A 17 2.25 -8.90 8.94
C ALA A 17 2.84 -9.25 10.31
N GLU A 18 4.10 -9.67 10.35
CA GLU A 18 4.82 -10.01 11.59
C GLU A 18 5.01 -8.78 12.50
N ILE A 19 5.36 -7.62 11.95
CA ILE A 19 5.59 -6.40 12.74
C ILE A 19 4.30 -5.89 13.38
N TYR A 20 3.20 -5.84 12.62
CA TYR A 20 1.93 -5.28 13.08
C TYR A 20 1.00 -6.32 13.72
N GLY A 21 1.40 -7.60 13.75
CA GLY A 21 0.57 -8.70 14.26
C GLY A 21 -0.71 -8.93 13.44
N LEU A 22 -0.66 -8.68 12.13
CA LEU A 22 -1.81 -8.73 11.22
C LEU A 22 -1.73 -9.91 10.26
N SER A 23 -2.86 -10.28 9.68
CA SER A 23 -2.87 -11.28 8.60
C SER A 23 -2.22 -10.72 7.32
N PRO A 24 -1.34 -11.49 6.65
CA PRO A 24 -0.80 -11.12 5.33
C PRO A 24 -1.89 -10.82 4.29
N VAL A 25 -3.05 -11.47 4.41
CA VAL A 25 -4.20 -11.25 3.53
C VAL A 25 -4.78 -9.85 3.73
N TYR A 26 -4.85 -9.38 4.97
CA TYR A 26 -5.37 -8.06 5.30
C TYR A 26 -4.48 -6.95 4.73
N ILE A 27 -3.16 -7.08 4.87
CA ILE A 27 -2.20 -6.13 4.28
C ILE A 27 -2.31 -6.10 2.75
N ARG A 28 -2.51 -7.25 2.10
CA ARG A 28 -2.79 -7.29 0.65
C ARG A 28 -4.10 -6.60 0.30
N ARG A 29 -5.12 -6.69 1.15
CA ARG A 29 -6.40 -6.02 0.96
C ARG A 29 -6.23 -4.50 1.01
N LEU A 30 -5.53 -3.97 2.02
CA LEU A 30 -5.21 -2.55 2.14
C LEU A 30 -4.45 -2.01 0.92
N CYS A 31 -3.52 -2.83 0.41
CA CYS A 31 -2.77 -2.55 -0.78
C CYS A 31 -3.66 -2.47 -2.04
N LYS A 32 -4.59 -3.42 -2.21
CA LYS A 32 -5.57 -3.39 -3.32
C LYS A 32 -6.58 -2.26 -3.20
N GLU A 33 -6.99 -1.91 -1.98
CA GLU A 33 -7.88 -0.78 -1.68
C GLU A 33 -7.20 0.58 -1.92
N GLY A 34 -5.88 0.61 -2.16
CA GLY A 34 -5.13 1.86 -2.37
C GLY A 34 -4.87 2.66 -1.08
N LYS A 35 -5.14 2.07 0.09
CA LYS A 35 -4.95 2.70 1.40
C LYS A 35 -3.49 2.83 1.80
N ILE A 36 -2.64 1.92 1.30
CA ILE A 36 -1.20 1.89 1.56
C ILE A 36 -0.39 1.86 0.27
N ARG A 37 0.77 2.52 0.26
CA ARG A 37 1.70 2.49 -0.87
C ARG A 37 2.42 1.15 -0.95
N TYR A 38 2.52 0.63 -2.17
CA TYR A 38 3.20 -0.64 -2.44
C TYR A 38 3.87 -0.61 -3.82
N VAL A 39 4.78 -1.56 -4.03
CA VAL A 39 5.43 -1.82 -5.31
C VAL A 39 5.25 -3.30 -5.65
N ASN A 40 4.88 -3.57 -6.89
CA ASN A 40 4.85 -4.91 -7.44
C ASN A 40 6.27 -5.33 -7.86
N ALA A 41 6.89 -6.24 -7.12
CA ALA A 41 8.21 -6.80 -7.40
C ALA A 41 8.07 -8.21 -8.01
N GLY A 42 7.25 -8.33 -9.06
CA GLY A 42 7.01 -9.58 -9.79
C GLY A 42 6.16 -10.57 -8.99
N HIS A 43 6.79 -11.60 -8.42
CA HIS A 43 6.09 -12.65 -7.66
C HIS A 43 5.71 -12.22 -6.24
N MET A 44 6.24 -11.08 -5.78
CA MET A 44 6.03 -10.59 -4.42
C MET A 44 5.70 -9.10 -4.42
N TRP A 45 4.96 -8.67 -3.40
CA TRP A 45 4.64 -7.27 -3.19
C TRP A 45 5.49 -6.72 -2.05
N LEU A 46 6.05 -5.54 -2.29
CA LEU A 46 6.74 -4.76 -1.28
C LEU A 46 5.82 -3.64 -0.82
N VAL A 47 5.55 -3.59 0.47
CA VAL A 47 4.74 -2.56 1.10
C VAL A 47 5.64 -1.51 1.73
N ASN A 48 5.26 -0.25 1.60
CA ASN A 48 5.95 0.84 2.27
C ASN A 48 5.52 0.84 3.75
N LEU A 49 6.47 0.58 4.64
CA LEU A 49 6.20 0.44 6.07
C LEU A 49 5.84 1.78 6.73
N ASP A 50 6.37 2.89 6.22
CA ASP A 50 6.04 4.24 6.71
C ASP A 50 4.58 4.60 6.39
N SER A 51 4.10 4.23 5.21
CA SER A 51 2.70 4.44 4.80
C SER A 51 1.75 3.55 5.60
N LEU A 52 2.18 2.33 5.91
CA LEU A 52 1.43 1.40 6.75
C LEU A 52 1.32 1.93 8.19
N ALA A 53 2.42 2.42 8.77
CA ALA A 53 2.42 3.05 10.09
C ALA A 53 1.43 4.21 10.15
N ARG A 54 1.54 5.13 9.18
CA ARG A 54 0.67 6.30 9.08
C ARG A 54 -0.81 5.95 8.96
N TYR A 55 -1.14 4.88 8.28
CA TYR A 55 -2.53 4.41 8.15
C TYR A 55 -3.08 3.93 9.49
N PHE A 56 -2.29 3.22 10.29
CA PHE A 56 -2.70 2.80 11.64
C PHE A 56 -2.75 3.97 12.63
N GLU A 57 -1.83 4.92 12.55
CA GLU A 57 -1.82 6.11 13.40
C GLU A 57 -3.04 7.02 13.15
N GLN A 58 -3.47 7.16 11.89
CA GLN A 58 -4.67 7.95 11.54
C GLN A 58 -5.98 7.19 11.79
N GLY A 59 -5.93 5.86 11.96
CA GLY A 59 -7.10 5.00 11.93
C GLY A 59 -7.63 4.79 10.50
N ASP A 60 -8.62 3.90 10.32
CA ASP A 60 -9.29 3.74 9.02
C ASP A 60 -10.28 4.90 8.84
N PRO A 61 -9.98 5.93 8.03
CA PRO A 61 -11.05 6.75 7.51
C PRO A 61 -11.90 5.78 6.68
N GLY A 62 -13.18 5.59 7.03
CA GLY A 62 -14.10 4.78 6.25
C GLY A 62 -14.00 5.10 4.75
N PRO A 63 -14.47 4.20 3.87
CA PRO A 63 -14.06 4.09 2.47
C PRO A 63 -13.81 5.46 1.81
N ALA A 64 -12.53 5.85 1.74
CA ALA A 64 -12.12 7.04 1.02
C ALA A 64 -12.41 6.77 -0.46
N GLU A 65 -13.31 7.59 -1.04
CA GLU A 65 -13.66 7.61 -2.45
C GLU A 65 -12.39 7.38 -3.29
N LEU A 66 -12.34 6.22 -3.94
CA LEU A 66 -11.20 5.71 -4.71
C LEU A 66 -10.80 6.74 -5.77
N GLY A 67 -9.79 7.54 -5.45
CA GLY A 67 -9.08 8.38 -6.40
C GLY A 67 -8.39 7.52 -7.44
N SER A 68 -9.13 7.21 -8.51
CA SER A 68 -8.68 7.03 -9.89
C SER A 68 -7.20 6.68 -10.05
N THR A 69 -6.85 5.38 -10.09
CA THR A 69 -5.88 4.86 -11.08
C THR A 69 -6.06 3.34 -11.27
N ILE A 70 -6.83 3.03 -12.31
CA ILE A 70 -6.53 2.11 -13.42
C ILE A 70 -5.97 0.73 -13.06
N HIS A 71 -6.87 -0.25 -12.99
CA HIS A 71 -6.57 -1.64 -13.35
C HIS A 71 -7.54 -2.10 -14.46
N GLY A 72 -7.25 -1.69 -15.71
CA GLY A 72 -7.57 -2.49 -16.88
C GLY A 72 -9.02 -2.57 -17.40
N ILE A 73 -9.88 -1.55 -17.25
CA ILE A 73 -11.22 -1.56 -17.87
C ILE A 73 -11.40 -0.36 -18.79
N ARG A 74 -11.66 -0.63 -20.08
CA ARG A 74 -12.00 0.36 -21.11
C ARG A 74 -13.39 0.92 -20.79
N ARG A 75 -13.53 2.24 -20.67
CA ARG A 75 -14.86 2.88 -20.60
C ARG A 75 -15.45 2.89 -22.01
N ALA A 76 -16.32 1.93 -22.33
CA ALA A 76 -17.20 2.06 -23.49
C ALA A 76 -18.31 3.06 -23.11
N VAL A 77 -18.23 4.26 -23.69
CA VAL A 77 -19.34 5.22 -23.66
C VAL A 77 -20.32 4.80 -24.75
N ARG A 78 -21.58 4.58 -24.39
CA ARG A 78 -22.73 4.58 -25.30
C ARG A 78 -23.32 5.99 -25.32
#